data_AF-E1KUK9-F1
#
_entry.id   AF-E1KUK9-F1
#
_cell.length_a   1.000
_cell.length_b   1.000
_cell.length_c   1.000
_cell.angle_alpha   90.00
_cell.angle_beta   90.00
_cell.angle_gamma   90.00
#
_symmetry.space_group_name_H-M   'P 1'
#
loop_
_entity.id
_entity.type
_entity.pdbx_description
1 polymer ?
#
loop_
_entity_poly.entity_id
_entity_poly.type
_entity_poly.pdbx_seq_one_letter_code
_entity_poly.pdbx_strand_id
1 'polypeptide(L)'
;MEHLEKIRKAAENIKAEHLNADKVYFANEVLTDNNVLPIYSKLCMVLDIYGVRHEIAKETEIQCCKAYKPTWLAESGIMADHIESIVRYIGNNRVLMTNCAEYDTKFAATLKETFESDGYEVVELSFSTCEGKRNRKDMSWAYINYIQTSKVVIVPMQRIEEDKEALKQIKAFFPDLAVVGVYAQPFFSDEGDFICYSKSIQDNSMS
;
A
#
# COMPACT_ATOMS: atom_id res chain seq x y z
N MET A 1 9.61 -7.78 -22.41
CA MET A 1 10.44 -6.56 -22.44
C MET A 1 9.61 -5.34 -22.05
N GLU A 2 8.44 -5.08 -22.66
CA GLU A 2 7.59 -3.92 -22.30
C GLU A 2 7.09 -3.93 -20.84
N HIS A 3 6.63 -5.07 -20.31
CA HIS A 3 6.21 -5.17 -18.91
C HIS A 3 7.35 -4.92 -17.92
N LEU A 4 8.57 -5.37 -18.23
CA LEU A 4 9.75 -5.15 -17.40
C LEU A 4 10.14 -3.66 -17.37
N GLU A 5 10.01 -2.97 -18.49
CA GLU A 5 10.29 -1.53 -18.57
C GLU A 5 9.26 -0.70 -17.81
N LYS A 6 7.98 -1.11 -17.82
CA LYS A 6 6.96 -0.48 -16.98
C LYS A 6 7.14 -0.79 -15.49
N ILE A 7 7.51 -2.03 -15.13
CA ILE A 7 7.87 -2.38 -13.74
C ILE A 7 9.06 -1.55 -13.26
N ARG A 8 10.08 -1.37 -14.11
CA ARG A 8 11.23 -0.49 -13.83
C ARG A 8 10.83 0.96 -13.62
N LYS A 9 10.00 1.50 -14.51
CA LYS A 9 9.49 2.87 -14.39
C LYS A 9 8.65 3.06 -13.12
N ALA A 10 7.83 2.07 -12.79
CA ALA A 10 7.10 2.07 -11.54
C ALA A 10 8.06 1.98 -10.35
N ALA A 11 9.07 1.11 -10.38
CA ALA A 11 10.11 1.05 -9.35
C ALA A 11 10.86 2.39 -9.16
N GLU A 12 11.14 3.11 -10.24
CA GLU A 12 11.69 4.47 -10.21
C GLU A 12 10.74 5.48 -9.57
N ASN A 13 9.44 5.41 -9.87
CA ASN A 13 8.42 6.24 -9.19
C ASN A 13 8.33 5.92 -7.69
N ILE A 14 8.38 4.63 -7.34
CA ILE A 14 8.34 4.14 -5.95
C ILE A 14 9.56 4.68 -5.15
N LYS A 15 10.72 4.95 -5.77
CA LYS A 15 11.88 5.57 -5.10
C LYS A 15 11.58 6.97 -4.52
N ALA A 16 10.65 7.72 -5.13
CA ALA A 16 10.44 9.14 -4.83
C ALA A 16 9.20 9.43 -3.96
N GLU A 17 8.24 8.51 -3.87
CA GLU A 17 6.85 8.93 -3.61
C GLU A 17 6.48 9.16 -2.14
N HIS A 18 7.15 8.57 -1.12
CA HIS A 18 6.55 8.53 0.23
C HIS A 18 7.44 8.74 1.47
N LEU A 19 8.76 8.56 1.39
CA LEU A 19 9.60 8.59 2.62
C LEU A 19 9.59 9.95 3.33
N ASN A 20 9.47 11.04 2.56
CA ASN A 20 9.51 12.41 3.08
C ASN A 20 8.17 13.14 2.96
N ALA A 21 7.08 12.44 2.69
CA ALA A 21 5.79 13.07 2.52
C ALA A 21 5.36 13.80 3.81
N ASP A 22 4.92 15.05 3.68
CA ASP A 22 4.52 15.92 4.78
C ASP A 22 3.03 16.31 4.70
N LYS A 23 2.36 15.88 3.63
CA LYS A 23 0.95 16.12 3.36
C LYS A 23 0.28 14.89 2.74
N VAL A 24 -0.97 14.65 3.12
CA VAL A 24 -1.82 13.60 2.54
C VAL A 24 -3.04 14.23 1.90
N TYR A 25 -3.20 14.00 0.61
CA TYR A 25 -4.45 14.31 -0.06
C TYR A 25 -5.42 13.15 -0.01
N PHE A 26 -6.71 13.47 0.03
CA PHE A 26 -7.79 12.51 -0.14
C PHE A 26 -8.65 12.87 -1.34
N ALA A 27 -9.11 11.86 -2.06
CA ALA A 27 -10.06 12.03 -3.16
C ALA A 27 -11.44 12.47 -2.63
N ASN A 28 -12.22 13.22 -3.42
CA ASN A 28 -13.49 13.79 -2.98
C ASN A 28 -14.55 12.73 -2.63
N GLU A 29 -14.43 11.53 -3.19
CA GLU A 29 -15.30 10.38 -2.97
C GLU A 29 -15.37 9.95 -1.50
N VAL A 30 -14.35 10.25 -0.69
CA VAL A 30 -14.39 9.98 0.76
C VAL A 30 -15.49 10.76 1.48
N LEU A 31 -15.97 11.85 0.89
CA LEU A 31 -17.04 12.68 1.45
C LEU A 31 -18.44 12.21 1.02
N THR A 32 -18.54 11.48 -0.09
CA THR A 32 -19.83 11.07 -0.67
C THR A 32 -20.18 9.62 -0.36
N ASP A 33 -19.20 8.77 -0.08
CA ASP A 33 -19.43 7.39 0.35
C ASP A 33 -19.63 7.31 1.88
N ASN A 34 -20.86 7.00 2.30
CA ASN A 34 -21.26 6.88 3.70
C ASN A 34 -20.52 5.79 4.49
N ASN A 35 -19.97 4.77 3.82
CA ASN A 35 -19.18 3.72 4.46
C ASN A 35 -17.73 4.16 4.65
N VAL A 36 -17.20 4.95 3.71
CA VAL A 36 -15.82 5.46 3.75
C VAL A 36 -15.67 6.67 4.67
N LEU A 37 -16.66 7.57 4.69
CA LEU A 37 -16.63 8.84 5.44
C LEU A 37 -16.24 8.69 6.93
N PRO A 38 -16.76 7.71 7.70
CA PRO A 38 -16.33 7.49 9.09
C PRO A 38 -14.88 7.06 9.23
N ILE A 39 -14.33 6.35 8.22
CA ILE A 39 -12.93 5.92 8.21
C ILE A 39 -12.04 7.09 7.81
N TYR A 40 -12.42 7.86 6.80
CA TYR A 40 -11.76 9.10 6.43
C TYR A 40 -11.63 10.06 7.63
N SER A 41 -12.71 10.26 8.38
CA SER A 41 -12.69 11.09 9.60
C SER A 41 -11.65 10.59 10.62
N LYS A 42 -11.48 9.26 10.76
CA LYS A 42 -10.44 8.67 11.62
C LYS A 42 -9.04 8.87 11.07
N LEU A 43 -8.86 8.76 9.76
CA LEU A 43 -7.57 9.04 9.11
C LEU A 43 -7.15 10.49 9.35
N CYS A 44 -8.06 11.46 9.16
CA CYS A 44 -7.82 12.86 9.49
C CYS A 44 -7.40 13.06 10.95
N MET A 45 -8.12 12.47 11.91
CA MET A 45 -7.75 12.56 13.33
C MET A 45 -6.35 12.02 13.61
N VAL A 46 -5.96 10.88 13.00
CA VAL A 46 -4.61 10.33 13.16
C VAL A 46 -3.57 11.30 12.55
N LEU A 47 -3.82 11.82 11.35
CA LEU A 47 -2.92 12.78 10.71
C LEU A 47 -2.75 14.05 11.54
N ASP A 48 -3.83 14.59 12.12
CA ASP A 48 -3.81 15.75 13.01
C ASP A 48 -2.97 15.49 14.28
N ILE A 49 -3.11 14.31 14.89
CA ILE A 49 -2.32 13.91 16.08
C ILE A 49 -0.82 13.97 15.80
N TYR A 50 -0.39 13.53 14.61
CA TYR A 50 1.01 13.56 14.21
C TYR A 50 1.42 14.87 13.52
N GLY A 51 0.52 15.84 13.41
CA GLY A 51 0.77 17.12 12.75
C GLY A 51 1.15 16.96 11.28
N VAL A 52 0.51 16.02 10.58
CA VAL A 52 0.62 15.85 9.12
C VAL A 52 -0.52 16.62 8.47
N ARG A 53 -0.20 17.45 7.48
CA ARG A 53 -1.23 18.22 6.75
C ARG A 53 -2.11 17.27 5.93
N HIS A 54 -3.39 17.56 5.83
CA HIS A 54 -4.27 16.84 4.92
C HIS A 54 -5.34 17.74 4.33
N GLU A 55 -5.76 17.41 3.11
CA GLU A 55 -6.85 18.12 2.44
C GLU A 55 -7.54 17.20 1.42
N ILE A 56 -8.77 17.58 1.06
CA ILE A 56 -9.43 17.00 -0.10
C ILE A 56 -8.76 17.59 -1.35
N ALA A 57 -8.33 16.73 -2.26
CA ALA A 57 -7.76 17.15 -3.54
C ALA A 57 -8.81 17.93 -4.35
N LYS A 58 -8.38 18.93 -5.11
CA LYS A 58 -9.28 19.58 -6.08
C LYS A 58 -9.66 18.50 -7.12
N GLU A 59 -10.91 18.54 -7.60
CA GLU A 59 -11.59 17.44 -8.34
C GLU A 59 -10.77 16.77 -9.48
N THR A 60 -9.75 17.42 -10.02
CA THR A 60 -8.91 16.92 -11.12
C THR A 60 -7.54 16.37 -10.71
N GLU A 61 -7.17 16.41 -9.43
CA GLU A 61 -5.77 16.20 -9.00
C GLU A 61 -5.46 14.79 -8.51
N ILE A 62 -6.47 14.01 -8.08
CA ILE A 62 -6.26 12.63 -7.60
C ILE A 62 -7.35 11.71 -8.11
N GLN A 63 -6.92 10.75 -8.94
CA GLN A 63 -7.73 9.61 -9.28
C GLN A 63 -7.57 8.53 -8.20
N CYS A 64 -8.67 8.02 -7.66
CA CYS A 64 -8.63 6.82 -6.82
C CYS A 64 -8.04 5.66 -7.61
N CYS A 65 -7.06 4.95 -7.04
CA CYS A 65 -6.51 3.76 -7.67
C CYS A 65 -7.14 2.49 -7.09
N LYS A 66 -7.46 1.55 -7.97
CA LYS A 66 -7.87 0.20 -7.58
C LYS A 66 -6.64 -0.68 -7.56
N ALA A 67 -6.43 -1.31 -6.42
CA ALA A 67 -5.46 -2.35 -6.20
C ALA A 67 -6.15 -3.71 -6.33
N TYR A 68 -5.45 -4.69 -6.90
CA TYR A 68 -5.97 -6.03 -7.12
C TYR A 68 -5.12 -7.07 -6.39
N LYS A 69 -5.78 -8.13 -5.94
CA LYS A 69 -5.13 -9.29 -5.33
C LYS A 69 -4.06 -9.90 -6.24
N PRO A 70 -2.90 -10.35 -5.70
CA PRO A 70 -1.81 -10.89 -6.51
C PRO A 70 -2.20 -11.96 -7.53
N THR A 71 -3.09 -12.90 -7.16
CA THR A 71 -3.55 -13.96 -8.08
C THR A 71 -4.26 -13.42 -9.32
N TRP A 72 -5.02 -12.33 -9.21
CA TRP A 72 -5.70 -11.76 -10.37
C TRP A 72 -4.76 -10.93 -11.24
N LEU A 73 -3.76 -10.30 -10.65
CA LEU A 73 -2.71 -9.65 -11.42
C LEU A 73 -1.91 -10.66 -12.25
N ALA A 74 -1.65 -11.85 -11.70
CA ALA A 74 -1.02 -12.94 -12.42
C ALA A 74 -1.87 -13.44 -13.60
N GLU A 75 -3.20 -13.53 -13.44
CA GLU A 75 -4.13 -14.03 -14.47
C GLU A 75 -4.53 -12.99 -15.53
N SER A 76 -4.64 -11.70 -15.16
CA SER A 76 -5.10 -10.61 -16.04
C SER A 76 -4.00 -9.91 -16.84
N GLY A 77 -2.72 -10.16 -16.52
CA GLY A 77 -1.59 -9.89 -17.41
C GLY A 77 -1.08 -8.45 -17.47
N ILE A 78 -1.58 -7.50 -16.68
CA ILE A 78 -1.04 -6.12 -16.63
C ILE A 78 -0.46 -5.76 -15.26
N MET A 79 0.50 -6.57 -14.82
CA MET A 79 1.27 -6.40 -13.57
C MET A 79 1.82 -4.98 -13.37
N ALA A 80 2.27 -4.37 -14.47
CA ALA A 80 2.88 -3.05 -14.50
C ALA A 80 1.95 -1.93 -13.99
N ASP A 81 0.64 -2.06 -14.18
CA ASP A 81 -0.32 -0.99 -13.90
C ASP A 81 -0.77 -0.97 -12.43
N HIS A 82 -0.38 -1.99 -11.65
CA HIS A 82 -0.80 -2.17 -10.26
C HIS A 82 0.35 -2.52 -9.32
N ILE A 83 1.59 -2.45 -9.79
CA ILE A 83 2.76 -2.91 -9.01
C ILE A 83 2.93 -2.13 -7.71
N GLU A 84 2.61 -0.83 -7.69
CA GLU A 84 2.58 0.02 -6.49
C GLU A 84 1.64 -0.49 -5.39
N SER A 85 0.64 -1.31 -5.76
CA SER A 85 -0.33 -1.85 -4.82
C SER A 85 0.08 -3.17 -4.16
N ILE A 86 1.18 -3.76 -4.64
CA ILE A 86 1.75 -5.01 -4.13
C ILE A 86 3.24 -4.88 -3.76
N VAL A 87 3.89 -3.77 -4.13
CA VAL A 87 5.29 -3.44 -3.79
C VAL A 87 5.42 -1.98 -3.35
N ARG A 88 6.17 -1.74 -2.26
CA ARG A 88 6.49 -0.41 -1.73
C ARG A 88 7.99 -0.27 -1.50
N TYR A 89 8.55 0.88 -1.84
CA TYR A 89 9.95 1.21 -1.51
C TYR A 89 10.03 1.60 -0.04
N ILE A 90 10.99 1.02 0.66
CA ILE A 90 11.18 1.23 2.11
C ILE A 90 12.56 1.81 2.43
N GLY A 91 13.22 2.42 1.44
CA GLY A 91 14.52 3.06 1.59
C GLY A 91 15.71 2.11 1.44
N ASN A 92 16.91 2.67 1.27
CA ASN A 92 18.19 1.95 1.21
C ASN A 92 18.23 0.84 0.16
N ASN A 93 17.68 1.06 -1.04
CA ASN A 93 17.54 0.04 -2.09
C ASN A 93 16.76 -1.19 -1.63
N ARG A 94 15.81 -1.04 -0.71
CA ARG A 94 14.93 -2.14 -0.28
C ARG A 94 13.50 -1.89 -0.72
N VAL A 95 12.83 -2.95 -1.13
CA VAL A 95 11.39 -2.96 -1.41
C VAL A 95 10.68 -3.98 -0.54
N LEU A 96 9.52 -3.59 -0.03
CA LEU A 96 8.57 -4.47 0.62
C LEU A 96 7.58 -4.98 -0.42
N MET A 97 7.49 -6.29 -0.59
CA MET A 97 6.40 -6.96 -1.28
C MET A 97 5.33 -7.36 -0.28
N THR A 98 4.08 -7.35 -0.71
CA THR A 98 3.02 -8.03 0.02
C THR A 98 3.23 -9.55 -0.04
N ASN A 99 2.45 -10.33 0.72
CA ASN A 99 2.56 -11.79 0.85
C ASN A 99 2.15 -12.57 -0.41
N CYS A 100 2.66 -12.17 -1.57
CA CYS A 100 2.43 -12.74 -2.88
C CYS A 100 2.68 -14.24 -2.91
N ALA A 101 3.73 -14.74 -2.26
CA ALA A 101 4.10 -16.14 -2.22
C ALA A 101 3.03 -17.02 -1.57
N GLU A 102 2.21 -16.45 -0.67
CA GLU A 102 1.10 -17.14 -0.01
C GLU A 102 -0.12 -17.30 -0.93
N TYR A 103 -0.20 -16.55 -2.04
CA TYR A 103 -1.27 -16.65 -3.04
C TYR A 103 -0.80 -17.31 -4.36
N ASP A 104 0.36 -16.93 -4.86
CA ASP A 104 0.96 -17.43 -6.10
C ASP A 104 2.49 -17.39 -6.02
N THR A 105 3.09 -18.55 -5.78
CA THR A 105 4.54 -18.70 -5.62
C THR A 105 5.32 -18.42 -6.90
N LYS A 106 4.76 -18.69 -8.08
CA LYS A 106 5.45 -18.43 -9.36
C LYS A 106 5.47 -16.94 -9.65
N PHE A 107 4.34 -16.28 -9.44
CA PHE A 107 4.22 -14.83 -9.54
C PHE A 107 5.18 -14.13 -8.58
N ALA A 108 5.19 -14.54 -7.31
CA ALA A 108 6.08 -13.98 -6.29
C ALA A 108 7.56 -14.13 -6.67
N ALA A 109 7.98 -15.32 -7.12
CA ALA A 109 9.36 -15.58 -7.54
C ALA A 109 9.77 -14.69 -8.73
N THR A 110 8.91 -14.59 -9.76
CA THR A 110 9.18 -13.74 -10.93
C THR A 110 9.32 -12.27 -10.54
N LEU A 111 8.43 -11.78 -9.66
CA LEU A 111 8.46 -10.40 -9.22
C LEU A 111 9.72 -10.11 -8.39
N LYS A 112 10.06 -11.00 -7.46
CA LYS A 112 11.27 -10.92 -6.65
C LYS A 112 12.53 -10.88 -7.52
N GLU A 113 12.69 -11.83 -8.44
CA GLU A 113 13.83 -11.89 -9.36
C GLU A 113 13.97 -10.61 -10.19
N THR A 114 12.85 -9.99 -10.58
CA THR A 114 12.84 -8.73 -11.32
C THR A 114 13.45 -7.58 -10.51
N PHE A 115 13.02 -7.40 -9.26
CA PHE A 115 13.56 -6.34 -8.39
C PHE A 115 15.01 -6.62 -7.95
N GLU A 116 15.35 -7.88 -7.65
CA GLU A 116 16.71 -8.25 -7.27
C GLU A 116 17.71 -8.04 -8.42
N SER A 117 17.30 -8.34 -9.65
CA SER A 117 18.12 -8.08 -10.86
C SER A 117 18.40 -6.59 -11.09
N ASP A 118 17.53 -5.72 -10.59
CA ASP A 118 17.69 -4.26 -10.64
C ASP A 118 18.40 -3.69 -9.40
N GLY A 119 18.92 -4.57 -8.52
CA GLY A 119 19.78 -4.20 -7.39
C GLY A 119 19.05 -3.88 -6.09
N TYR A 120 17.77 -4.25 -5.97
CA TYR A 120 17.02 -4.11 -4.73
C TYR A 120 17.14 -5.36 -3.84
N GLU A 121 17.17 -5.15 -2.54
CA GLU A 121 16.81 -6.20 -1.58
C GLU A 121 15.28 -6.27 -1.49
N VAL A 122 14.73 -7.47 -1.68
CA VAL A 122 13.30 -7.73 -1.62
C VAL A 122 12.97 -8.41 -0.30
N VAL A 123 12.16 -7.75 0.53
CA VAL A 123 11.54 -8.33 1.72
C VAL A 123 10.05 -8.53 1.46
N GLU A 124 9.46 -9.54 2.05
CA GLU A 124 8.06 -9.91 1.81
C GLU A 124 7.31 -10.00 3.14
N LEU A 125 6.09 -9.49 3.18
CA LEU A 125 5.17 -9.79 4.29
C LEU A 125 4.89 -11.29 4.32
N SER A 126 4.80 -11.84 5.52
CA SER A 126 4.36 -13.22 5.72
C SER A 126 3.58 -13.32 7.01
N PHE A 127 2.68 -14.30 7.09
CA PHE A 127 1.73 -14.39 8.19
C PHE A 127 1.68 -15.81 8.74
N SER A 128 1.76 -15.96 10.05
CA SER A 128 1.82 -17.26 10.74
C SER A 128 0.57 -18.12 10.54
N THR A 129 -0.54 -17.49 10.16
CA THR A 129 -1.82 -18.13 9.84
C THR A 129 -1.82 -18.85 8.50
N CYS A 130 -0.78 -18.65 7.68
CA CYS A 130 -0.67 -19.25 6.38
C CYS A 130 -0.34 -20.75 6.49
N GLU A 131 -1.36 -21.60 6.51
CA GLU A 131 -1.23 -23.06 6.50
C GLU A 131 -1.19 -23.67 5.08
N GLY A 132 -1.13 -22.84 4.04
CA GLY A 132 -1.13 -23.25 2.64
C GLY A 132 -1.48 -22.09 1.71
N LYS A 133 -1.89 -22.39 0.48
CA LYS A 133 -2.32 -21.34 -0.46
C LYS A 133 -3.55 -20.60 0.10
N ARG A 134 -3.44 -19.28 0.22
CA ARG A 134 -4.54 -18.44 0.73
C ARG A 134 -5.75 -18.49 -0.19
N ASN A 135 -6.92 -18.43 0.44
CA ASN A 135 -8.21 -18.54 -0.24
C ASN A 135 -8.61 -17.21 -0.93
N ARG A 136 -9.60 -17.27 -1.83
CA ARG A 136 -10.07 -16.10 -2.59
C ARG A 136 -10.66 -14.98 -1.73
N LYS A 137 -11.13 -15.25 -0.51
CA LYS A 137 -11.69 -14.22 0.39
C LYS A 137 -10.63 -13.54 1.26
N ASP A 138 -9.43 -14.10 1.32
CA ASP A 138 -8.35 -13.58 2.12
C ASP A 138 -7.83 -12.23 1.58
N MET A 139 -7.70 -11.22 2.44
CA MET A 139 -7.25 -9.89 2.04
C MET A 139 -5.95 -9.44 2.74
N SER A 140 -5.17 -10.37 3.29
CA SER A 140 -3.86 -10.05 3.93
C SER A 140 -2.89 -9.37 2.96
N TRP A 141 -3.03 -9.56 1.65
CA TRP A 141 -2.26 -8.84 0.63
C TRP A 141 -2.39 -7.31 0.71
N ALA A 142 -3.49 -6.79 1.26
CA ALA A 142 -3.77 -5.36 1.22
C ALA A 142 -3.06 -4.55 2.29
N TYR A 143 -2.45 -5.17 3.31
CA TYR A 143 -1.76 -4.44 4.40
C TYR A 143 -0.65 -3.51 3.90
N ILE A 144 -0.07 -3.80 2.74
CA ILE A 144 0.94 -2.96 2.10
C ILE A 144 0.38 -1.61 1.61
N ASN A 145 -0.94 -1.49 1.45
CA ASN A 145 -1.60 -0.27 0.98
C ASN A 145 -1.77 0.77 2.09
N TYR A 146 -0.74 0.92 2.93
CA TYR A 146 -0.66 1.90 4.00
C TYR A 146 -0.44 3.33 3.46
N ILE A 147 -0.89 4.32 4.24
CA ILE A 147 -0.52 5.72 4.06
C ILE A 147 0.82 5.92 4.75
N GLN A 148 1.83 6.41 4.03
CA GLN A 148 3.17 6.64 4.58
C GLN A 148 3.55 8.10 4.47
N THR A 149 4.02 8.65 5.58
CA THR A 149 4.50 10.02 5.71
C THR A 149 5.82 10.05 6.46
N SER A 150 6.44 11.21 6.53
CA SER A 150 7.65 11.47 7.33
C SER A 150 7.43 11.37 8.85
N LYS A 151 6.18 11.23 9.32
CA LYS A 151 5.85 11.23 10.76
C LYS A 151 5.10 9.98 11.23
N VAL A 152 4.27 9.39 10.37
CA VAL A 152 3.42 8.24 10.69
C VAL A 152 3.19 7.35 9.48
N VAL A 153 3.07 6.04 9.73
CA VAL A 153 2.56 5.04 8.79
C VAL A 153 1.19 4.55 9.29
N ILE A 154 0.16 4.68 8.47
CA ILE A 154 -1.21 4.27 8.81
C ILE A 154 -1.57 3.02 8.00
N VAL A 155 -1.69 1.89 8.68
CA VAL A 155 -1.90 0.57 8.08
C VAL A 155 -3.39 0.23 8.03
N PRO A 156 -3.94 -0.25 6.89
CA PRO A 156 -5.33 -0.64 6.78
C PRO A 156 -5.59 -1.96 7.53
N MET A 157 -6.43 -1.93 8.57
CA MET A 157 -6.75 -3.08 9.43
C MET A 157 -8.06 -3.75 9.05
N GLN A 158 -8.12 -5.06 9.26
CA GLN A 158 -9.23 -5.93 8.85
C GLN A 158 -10.02 -6.50 10.05
N ARG A 159 -9.53 -6.32 11.28
CA ARG A 159 -10.02 -6.92 12.54
C ARG A 159 -9.83 -8.44 12.58
N ILE A 160 -8.68 -8.88 12.11
CA ILE A 160 -8.27 -10.29 12.11
C ILE A 160 -6.92 -10.44 12.80
N GLU A 161 -6.49 -11.68 13.03
CA GLU A 161 -5.26 -11.95 13.78
C GLU A 161 -3.99 -11.42 13.08
N GLU A 162 -3.99 -11.40 11.74
CA GLU A 162 -2.90 -10.87 10.93
C GLU A 162 -2.66 -9.35 11.13
N ASP A 163 -3.64 -8.59 11.63
CA ASP A 163 -3.47 -7.15 11.90
C ASP A 163 -2.24 -6.89 12.79
N LYS A 164 -2.06 -7.72 13.82
CA LYS A 164 -0.94 -7.58 14.77
C LYS A 164 0.39 -7.91 14.13
N GLU A 165 0.43 -8.94 13.28
CA GLU A 165 1.64 -9.30 12.55
C GLU A 165 2.01 -8.26 11.50
N ALA A 166 1.02 -7.73 10.77
CA ALA A 166 1.21 -6.67 9.79
C ALA A 166 1.82 -5.42 10.45
N LEU A 167 1.23 -4.97 11.57
CA LEU A 167 1.74 -3.83 12.32
C LEU A 167 3.17 -4.07 12.82
N LYS A 168 3.48 -5.27 13.34
CA LYS A 168 4.81 -5.62 13.83
C LYS A 168 5.85 -5.61 12.70
N GLN A 169 5.53 -6.23 11.57
CA GLN A 169 6.43 -6.30 10.40
C GLN A 169 6.66 -4.91 9.82
N ILE A 170 5.60 -4.14 9.59
CA ILE A 170 5.70 -2.77 9.05
C ILE A 170 6.49 -1.87 10.01
N LYS A 171 6.28 -2.00 11.33
CA LYS A 171 7.07 -1.26 12.34
C LYS A 171 8.55 -1.59 12.31
N ALA A 172 8.94 -2.81 11.98
CA ALA A 172 10.34 -3.19 11.84
C ALA A 172 11.04 -2.48 10.67
N PHE A 173 10.30 -2.16 9.60
CA PHE A 173 10.83 -1.40 8.46
C PHE A 173 10.90 0.11 8.72
N PHE A 174 10.06 0.63 9.64
CA PHE A 174 10.01 2.04 10.03
C PHE A 174 10.23 2.23 11.54
N PRO A 175 11.44 1.95 12.06
CA PRO A 175 11.72 1.95 13.50
C PRO A 175 11.53 3.34 14.13
N ASP A 176 11.73 4.41 13.37
CA ASP A 176 11.66 5.78 13.86
C ASP A 176 10.26 6.43 13.72
N LEU A 177 9.34 5.80 12.97
CA LEU A 177 8.00 6.33 12.74
C LEU A 177 6.96 5.67 13.62
N ALA A 178 5.92 6.40 14.01
CA ALA A 178 4.74 5.75 14.55
C ALA A 178 4.06 4.88 13.48
N VAL A 179 3.61 3.69 13.87
CA VAL A 179 2.83 2.80 13.00
C VAL A 179 1.49 2.55 13.66
N VAL A 180 0.41 2.98 13.00
CA VAL A 180 -0.94 3.01 13.54
C VAL A 180 -1.87 2.23 12.63
N GLY A 181 -2.65 1.30 13.21
CA GLY A 181 -3.68 0.58 12.49
C GLY A 181 -5.00 1.37 12.46
N VAL A 182 -5.61 1.49 11.28
CA VAL A 182 -6.97 2.04 11.11
C VAL A 182 -7.83 1.04 10.36
N TYR A 183 -9.01 0.74 10.90
CA TYR A 183 -9.97 -0.17 10.27
C TYR A 183 -10.34 0.30 8.86
N ALA A 184 -10.27 -0.60 7.87
CA ALA A 184 -10.38 -0.25 6.46
C ALA A 184 -11.38 -1.09 5.67
N GLN A 185 -12.25 -1.90 6.30
CA GLN A 185 -13.19 -2.79 5.58
C GLN A 185 -13.98 -2.12 4.43
N PRO A 186 -14.46 -0.86 4.53
CA PRO A 186 -15.13 -0.18 3.42
C PRO A 186 -14.30 0.01 2.14
N PHE A 187 -12.98 -0.14 2.23
CA PHE A 187 -12.04 0.03 1.12
C PHE A 187 -11.90 -1.27 0.33
N PHE A 188 -12.40 -2.39 0.85
CA PHE A 188 -12.34 -3.70 0.20
C PHE A 188 -13.61 -3.99 -0.57
N SER A 189 -13.48 -4.57 -1.76
CA SER A 189 -14.62 -5.17 -2.47
C SER A 189 -14.74 -6.67 -2.19
N ASP A 190 -15.95 -7.22 -2.34
CA ASP A 190 -16.16 -8.68 -2.30
C ASP A 190 -15.44 -9.40 -3.45
N GLU A 191 -15.18 -8.67 -4.52
CA GLU A 191 -14.36 -9.09 -5.65
C GLU A 191 -12.88 -8.89 -5.38
N GLY A 192 -12.47 -8.63 -4.13
CA GLY A 192 -11.13 -8.49 -3.54
C GLY A 192 -10.21 -7.42 -4.10
N ASP A 193 -10.81 -6.36 -4.58
CA ASP A 193 -10.11 -5.11 -4.85
C ASP A 193 -9.90 -4.36 -3.54
N PHE A 194 -8.90 -3.47 -3.53
CA PHE A 194 -8.75 -2.45 -2.50
C PHE A 194 -8.72 -1.07 -3.17
N ILE A 195 -9.61 -0.17 -2.77
CA ILE A 195 -9.69 1.18 -3.33
C ILE A 195 -8.86 2.12 -2.47
N CYS A 196 -7.81 2.71 -3.03
CA CYS A 196 -7.03 3.74 -2.35
C CYS A 196 -7.58 5.13 -2.67
N TYR A 197 -7.99 5.84 -1.62
CA TYR A 197 -8.54 7.20 -1.71
C TYR A 197 -7.52 8.28 -1.34
N SER A 198 -6.26 7.93 -1.10
CA SER A 198 -5.27 8.84 -0.54
C SER A 198 -3.97 8.83 -1.31
N LYS A 199 -3.33 10.00 -1.40
CA LYS A 199 -1.97 10.14 -1.92
C LYS A 199 -1.11 10.93 -0.93
N SER A 200 0.01 10.34 -0.53
CA SER A 200 1.01 11.03 0.29
C SER A 200 1.96 11.77 -0.63
N ILE A 201 2.23 13.05 -0.33
CA ILE A 201 3.09 13.90 -1.15
C ILE A 201 4.04 14.74 -0.28
N GLN A 202 5.11 15.21 -0.89
CA GLN A 202 5.91 16.30 -0.35
C GLN A 202 5.45 17.61 -0.99
N ASP A 203 4.86 18.49 -0.19
CA ASP A 203 4.34 19.75 -0.68
C ASP A 203 5.41 20.85 -0.60
N ASN A 204 6.06 21.10 -1.74
CA ASN A 204 7.12 22.10 -1.90
C ASN A 204 6.59 23.55 -2.00
N SER A 205 5.29 23.80 -1.82
CA SER A 205 4.72 25.16 -1.92
C SER A 205 5.17 26.13 -0.81
N MET A 206 6.08 25.70 0.08
CA MET A 206 6.70 26.51 1.12
C MET A 206 8.24 26.62 1.04
N SER A 207 8.86 26.30 -0.11
CA SER A 207 10.28 26.62 -0.35
C SER A 207 10.46 28.04 -0.88
#